data_AF-A0A1F7FMH1-F1
#
_entry.id   AF-A0A1F7FMH1-F1
#
_cell.length_a   1.000
_cell.length_b   1.000
_cell.length_c   1.000
_cell.angle_alpha   90.00
_cell.angle_beta   90.00
_cell.angle_gamma   90.00
#
_symmetry.space_group_name_H-M   'P 1'
#
loop_
_entity.id
_entity.type
_entity.pdbx_description
1 polymer ?
#
loop_
_entity_poly.entity_id
_entity_poly.type
_entity_poly.pdbx_seq_one_letter_code
_entity_poly.pdbx_strand_id
1 'polypeptide(L)'
;MQKKEIELSKSKDALMDAMKMDKSEIEGLKTQLAEISAARNENSILRTRISELEAELSVLPSADSYRNNVAATEAKISYLEKALTGAQTEAMKLREAVNQANPEAAVREKEMLQQRIVDLEATLRSVIKSREANTKAERFSFAPEECVYLFETLTTTANRLAQSPENRDVYARARDSIAILEKSNAIQRIQTIGETFDGKVHKAARSFKNDFLPDNIIIKEEGPGFVSGTRLIQKAVVWVGKSVFNCTECFNACRPHEYFCPKCGLELTAPDGTSKRDMPQHPTELEPNILLLDKLIDLGNLKAASALIALVSREHPGNAELTKRQTLISSAERTFITSDN
;
A
#
# COMPACT_ATOMS: atom_id res chain seq x y z
N MET A 1 -96.51 110.97 63.18
CA MET A 1 -97.07 110.54 61.88
C MET A 1 -96.01 110.39 60.80
N GLN A 2 -95.11 111.36 60.56
CA GLN A 2 -94.03 111.24 59.55
C GLN A 2 -93.04 110.07 59.75
N LYS A 3 -92.78 109.62 60.99
CA LYS A 3 -91.87 108.48 61.23
C LYS A 3 -92.36 107.14 60.67
N LYS A 4 -93.69 106.89 60.65
CA LYS A 4 -94.26 105.59 60.23
C LYS A 4 -94.25 105.39 58.71
N GLU A 5 -94.46 106.44 57.91
CA GLU A 5 -94.37 106.34 56.45
C GLU A 5 -92.93 106.10 55.96
N ILE A 6 -91.96 106.74 56.63
CA ILE A 6 -90.53 106.53 56.34
C ILE A 6 -90.12 105.08 56.67
N GLU A 7 -90.64 104.49 57.74
CA GLU A 7 -90.40 103.08 58.08
C GLU A 7 -91.04 102.11 57.07
N LEU A 8 -92.25 102.40 56.59
CA LEU A 8 -92.93 101.53 55.62
C LEU A 8 -92.24 101.55 54.23
N SER A 9 -91.79 102.71 53.76
CA SER A 9 -91.01 102.81 52.51
C SER A 9 -89.71 102.02 52.61
N LYS A 10 -88.97 102.20 53.74
CA LYS A 10 -87.75 101.44 54.00
C LYS A 10 -87.98 99.93 54.03
N SER A 11 -89.11 99.48 54.58
CA SER A 11 -89.45 98.05 54.62
C SER A 11 -89.79 97.50 53.23
N LYS A 12 -90.46 98.27 52.37
CA LYS A 12 -90.79 97.83 51.00
C LYS A 12 -89.55 97.78 50.11
N ASP A 13 -88.67 98.78 50.22
CA ASP A 13 -87.41 98.83 49.48
C ASP A 13 -86.51 97.65 49.90
N ALA A 14 -86.43 97.36 51.20
CA ALA A 14 -85.71 96.20 51.71
C ALA A 14 -86.25 94.86 51.18
N LEU A 15 -87.56 94.73 51.00
CA LEU A 15 -88.19 93.49 50.52
C LEU A 15 -88.02 93.31 49.01
N MET A 16 -88.07 94.41 48.24
CA MET A 16 -87.76 94.38 46.80
C MET A 16 -86.28 94.09 46.54
N ASP A 17 -85.38 94.59 47.38
CA ASP A 17 -83.96 94.27 47.31
C ASP A 17 -83.69 92.81 47.68
N ALA A 18 -84.38 92.27 48.70
CA ALA A 18 -84.32 90.84 49.03
C ALA A 18 -84.79 89.94 47.89
N MET A 19 -85.92 90.26 47.22
CA MET A 19 -86.40 89.48 46.07
C MET A 19 -85.46 89.55 44.85
N LYS A 20 -84.78 90.68 44.64
CA LYS A 20 -83.75 90.81 43.60
C LYS A 20 -82.53 89.95 43.94
N MET A 21 -82.13 89.93 45.21
CA MET A 21 -81.07 89.04 45.70
C MET A 21 -81.44 87.58 45.47
N ASP A 22 -82.62 87.13 45.90
CA ASP A 22 -83.08 85.74 45.70
C ASP A 22 -83.11 85.33 44.22
N LYS A 23 -83.56 86.22 43.32
CA LYS A 23 -83.56 85.95 41.89
C LYS A 23 -82.14 85.84 41.33
N SER A 24 -81.22 86.70 41.78
CA SER A 24 -79.81 86.62 41.40
C SER A 24 -79.13 85.36 41.94
N GLU A 25 -79.51 84.89 43.13
CA GLU A 25 -79.03 83.62 43.69
C GLU A 25 -79.53 82.42 42.90
N ILE A 26 -80.81 82.40 42.49
CA ILE A 26 -81.37 81.34 41.65
C ILE A 26 -80.71 81.30 40.27
N GLU A 27 -80.44 82.46 39.66
CA GLU A 27 -79.68 82.53 38.39
C GLU A 27 -78.23 82.07 38.57
N GLY A 28 -77.60 82.38 39.71
CA GLY A 28 -76.29 81.85 40.09
C GLY A 28 -76.28 80.33 40.21
N LEU A 29 -77.26 79.74 40.90
CA LEU A 29 -77.39 78.29 41.07
C LEU A 29 -77.65 77.56 39.74
N LYS A 30 -78.42 78.16 38.82
CA LYS A 30 -78.62 77.59 37.48
C LYS A 30 -77.34 77.56 36.66
N THR A 31 -76.56 78.64 36.75
CA THR A 31 -75.24 78.70 36.09
C THR A 31 -74.31 77.64 36.67
N GLN A 32 -74.25 77.48 38.00
CA GLN A 32 -73.48 76.42 38.65
C GLN A 32 -73.94 75.01 38.24
N LEU A 33 -75.26 74.77 38.11
CA LEU A 33 -75.77 73.47 37.68
C LEU A 33 -75.36 73.15 36.23
N ALA A 34 -75.40 74.16 35.34
CA ALA A 34 -74.94 74.03 33.96
C ALA A 34 -73.44 73.71 33.91
N GLU A 35 -72.61 74.40 34.71
CA GLU A 35 -71.17 74.14 34.84
C GLU A 35 -70.91 72.72 35.35
N ILE A 36 -71.63 72.25 36.37
CA ILE A 36 -71.54 70.88 36.88
C ILE A 36 -71.91 69.86 35.80
N SER A 37 -72.94 70.13 34.99
CA SER A 37 -73.33 69.24 33.90
C SER A 37 -72.28 69.17 32.79
N ALA A 38 -71.65 70.31 32.45
CA ALA A 38 -70.59 70.39 31.46
C ALA A 38 -69.33 69.65 31.96
N ALA A 39 -68.96 69.86 33.22
CA ALA A 39 -67.84 69.18 33.86
C ALA A 39 -68.05 67.66 33.95
N ARG A 40 -69.29 67.19 34.17
CA ARG A 40 -69.62 65.75 34.12
C ARG A 40 -69.46 65.17 32.72
N ASN A 41 -69.90 65.89 31.70
CA ASN A 41 -69.75 65.42 30.32
C ASN A 41 -68.27 65.36 29.90
N GLU A 42 -67.49 66.39 30.26
CA GLU A 42 -66.05 66.40 30.05
C GLU A 42 -65.36 65.24 30.78
N ASN A 43 -65.73 64.96 32.03
CA ASN A 43 -65.22 63.80 32.77
C ASN A 43 -65.52 62.47 32.08
N SER A 44 -66.71 62.33 31.49
CA SER A 44 -67.08 61.13 30.73
C SER A 44 -66.18 60.94 29.51
N ILE A 45 -65.96 62.01 28.73
CA ILE A 45 -65.09 61.99 27.55
C ILE A 45 -63.65 61.66 27.94
N LEU A 46 -63.13 62.29 28.99
CA LEU A 46 -61.77 62.03 29.48
C LEU A 46 -61.60 60.59 29.95
N ARG A 47 -62.60 60.00 30.62
CA ARG A 47 -62.55 58.58 31.03
C ARG A 47 -62.49 57.64 29.83
N THR A 48 -63.29 57.90 28.80
CA THR A 48 -63.23 57.12 27.55
C THR A 48 -61.86 57.24 26.91
N ARG A 49 -61.30 58.46 26.85
CA ARG A 49 -59.97 58.68 26.26
C ARG A 49 -58.85 58.01 27.06
N ILE A 50 -58.93 58.00 28.39
CA ILE A 50 -58.00 57.26 29.25
C ILE A 50 -58.07 55.77 28.94
N SER A 51 -59.26 55.19 28.83
CA SER A 51 -59.43 53.78 28.50
C SER A 51 -58.88 53.42 27.11
N GLU A 52 -59.03 54.30 26.11
CA GLU A 52 -58.43 54.11 24.78
C GLU A 52 -56.90 54.14 24.84
N LEU A 53 -56.32 55.11 25.56
CA LEU A 53 -54.88 55.24 25.72
C LEU A 53 -54.28 54.06 26.50
N GLU A 54 -54.97 53.56 27.53
CA GLU A 54 -54.55 52.36 28.26
C GLU A 54 -54.57 51.11 27.38
N ALA A 55 -55.58 50.97 26.51
CA ALA A 55 -55.64 49.87 25.54
C ALA A 55 -54.49 49.96 24.51
N GLU A 56 -54.19 51.14 23.98
CA GLU A 56 -53.05 51.35 23.07
C GLU A 56 -51.70 51.04 23.74
N LEU A 57 -51.52 51.48 25.00
CA LEU A 57 -50.32 51.17 25.80
C LEU A 57 -50.13 49.68 26.04
N SER A 58 -51.21 48.91 26.17
CA SER A 58 -51.14 47.45 26.40
C SER A 58 -50.62 46.65 25.20
N VAL A 59 -50.76 47.20 23.99
CA VAL A 59 -50.32 46.57 22.73
C VAL A 59 -48.85 46.89 22.41
N LEU A 60 -48.30 47.95 23.02
CA LEU A 60 -46.90 48.31 22.83
C LEU A 60 -45.99 47.26 23.51
N PRO A 61 -44.91 46.81 22.83
CA PRO A 61 -43.96 45.88 23.43
C PRO A 61 -43.41 46.45 24.74
N SER A 62 -43.30 45.60 25.77
CA SER A 62 -42.73 46.01 27.05
C SER A 62 -41.32 46.58 26.87
N ALA A 63 -40.90 47.48 27.75
CA ALA A 63 -39.55 48.05 27.73
C ALA A 63 -38.45 46.96 27.71
N ASP A 64 -38.73 45.81 28.33
CA ASP A 64 -37.83 44.66 28.33
C ASP A 64 -37.78 43.94 26.98
N SER A 65 -38.90 43.84 26.25
CA SER A 65 -38.94 43.32 24.89
C SER A 65 -38.12 44.18 23.93
N TYR A 66 -38.22 45.51 24.04
CA TYR A 66 -37.38 46.44 23.27
C TYR A 66 -35.90 46.29 23.60
N ARG A 67 -35.52 46.23 24.88
CA ARG A 67 -34.12 46.04 25.29
C ARG A 67 -33.54 44.71 24.79
N ASN A 68 -34.32 43.62 24.87
CA ASN A 68 -33.89 42.32 24.37
C ASN A 68 -33.72 42.31 22.85
N ASN A 69 -34.63 42.95 22.11
CA ASN A 69 -34.50 43.08 20.66
C ASN A 69 -33.28 43.92 20.27
N VAL A 70 -33.03 45.03 20.97
CA VAL A 70 -31.84 45.86 20.75
C VAL A 70 -30.57 45.05 21.03
N ALA A 71 -30.46 44.38 22.18
CA ALA A 71 -29.31 43.55 22.52
C ALA A 71 -29.09 42.40 21.51
N ALA A 72 -30.16 41.76 21.04
CA ALA A 72 -30.07 40.72 20.00
C ALA A 72 -29.58 41.28 18.67
N THR A 73 -30.03 42.48 18.28
CA THR A 73 -29.55 43.15 17.06
C THR A 73 -28.10 43.59 17.18
N GLU A 74 -27.67 44.13 18.32
CA GLU A 74 -26.28 44.52 18.57
C GLU A 74 -25.34 43.32 18.56
N ALA A 75 -25.73 42.20 19.18
CA ALA A 75 -24.97 40.95 19.12
C ALA A 75 -24.83 40.42 17.69
N LYS A 76 -25.90 40.53 16.88
CA LYS A 76 -25.88 40.13 15.47
C LYS A 76 -24.98 41.05 14.64
N ILE A 77 -25.01 42.36 14.87
CA ILE A 77 -24.12 43.32 14.21
C ILE A 77 -22.67 42.99 14.54
N SER A 78 -22.33 42.82 15.83
CA SER A 78 -20.96 42.49 16.22
C SER A 78 -20.46 41.17 15.61
N TYR A 79 -21.32 40.15 15.52
CA TYR A 79 -20.98 38.89 14.87
C TYR A 79 -20.67 39.09 13.37
N LEU A 80 -21.51 39.84 12.66
CA LEU A 80 -21.32 40.11 11.23
C LEU A 80 -20.07 40.97 10.97
N GLU A 81 -19.75 41.92 11.84
CA GLU A 81 -18.53 42.73 11.75
C GLU A 81 -17.27 41.87 11.95
N LYS A 82 -17.29 40.92 12.89
CA LYS A 82 -16.20 39.95 13.09
C LYS A 82 -16.05 39.01 11.90
N ALA A 83 -17.15 38.54 11.32
CA ALA A 83 -17.12 37.70 10.13
C ALA A 83 -16.57 38.47 8.91
N LEU A 84 -16.96 39.74 8.74
CA LEU A 84 -16.50 40.60 7.66
C LEU A 84 -14.99 40.87 7.77
N THR A 85 -14.51 41.21 8.96
CA THR A 85 -13.08 41.42 9.21
C THR A 85 -12.28 40.14 8.98
N GLY A 86 -12.79 38.98 9.44
CA GLY A 86 -12.21 37.66 9.12
C GLY A 86 -12.07 37.43 7.61
N ALA A 87 -13.17 37.60 6.86
CA ALA A 87 -13.18 37.42 5.41
C ALA A 87 -12.23 38.41 4.69
N GLN A 88 -12.14 39.66 5.15
CA GLN A 88 -11.20 40.64 4.60
C GLN A 88 -9.74 40.23 4.82
N THR A 89 -9.40 39.72 6.00
CA THR A 89 -8.04 39.25 6.27
C THR A 89 -7.68 38.01 5.45
N GLU A 90 -8.62 37.10 5.24
CA GLU A 90 -8.42 35.92 4.40
C GLU A 90 -8.28 36.29 2.92
N ALA A 91 -9.11 37.21 2.43
CA ALA A 91 -9.00 37.75 1.07
C ALA A 91 -7.67 38.47 0.84
N MET A 92 -7.17 39.21 1.84
CA MET A 92 -5.85 39.86 1.76
C MET A 92 -4.73 38.82 1.70
N LYS A 93 -4.75 37.80 2.56
CA LYS A 93 -3.77 36.69 2.53
C LYS A 93 -3.78 35.95 1.19
N LEU A 94 -4.96 35.66 0.63
CA LEU A 94 -5.09 35.01 -0.66
C LEU A 94 -4.58 35.89 -1.80
N ARG A 95 -4.83 37.21 -1.76
CA ARG A 95 -4.25 38.16 -2.73
C ARG A 95 -2.72 38.23 -2.64
N GLU A 96 -2.17 38.25 -1.44
CA GLU A 96 -0.71 38.21 -1.25
C GLU A 96 -0.10 36.90 -1.75
N ALA A 97 -0.75 35.75 -1.48
CA ALA A 97 -0.32 34.46 -2.00
C ALA A 97 -0.36 34.40 -3.54
N VAL A 98 -1.40 34.96 -4.17
CA VAL A 98 -1.50 35.07 -5.63
C VAL A 98 -0.44 36.01 -6.21
N ASN A 99 -0.14 37.13 -5.54
CA ASN A 99 0.89 38.07 -5.99
C ASN A 99 2.33 37.53 -5.78
N GLN A 100 2.55 36.65 -4.80
CA GLN A 100 3.82 35.95 -4.59
C GLN A 100 4.01 34.76 -5.55
N ALA A 101 2.92 34.11 -5.97
CA ALA A 101 2.94 33.10 -7.01
C ALA A 101 3.21 33.75 -8.36
N ASN A 102 4.49 33.88 -8.74
CA ASN A 102 4.90 34.50 -10.00
C ASN A 102 4.45 33.63 -11.19
N PRO A 103 3.34 33.96 -11.89
CA PRO A 103 2.75 33.07 -12.90
C PRO A 103 3.69 32.89 -14.09
N GLU A 104 4.53 33.88 -14.38
CA GLU A 104 5.57 33.81 -15.41
C GLU A 104 6.72 32.87 -15.05
N ALA A 105 7.02 32.66 -13.77
CA ALA A 105 8.02 31.69 -13.35
C ALA A 105 7.49 30.26 -13.52
N ALA A 106 6.24 30.02 -13.14
CA ALA A 106 5.58 28.72 -13.33
C ALA A 106 5.37 28.37 -14.82
N VAL A 107 5.05 29.35 -15.67
CA VAL A 107 4.96 29.15 -17.12
C VAL A 107 6.33 28.85 -17.73
N ARG A 108 7.38 29.58 -17.34
CA ARG A 108 8.76 29.29 -17.79
C ARG A 108 9.26 27.92 -17.35
N GLU A 109 8.96 27.52 -16.11
CA GLU A 109 9.32 26.20 -15.60
C GLU A 109 8.56 25.10 -16.35
N LYS A 110 7.26 25.30 -16.62
CA LYS A 110 6.46 24.39 -17.42
C LYS A 110 7.01 24.26 -18.85
N GLU A 111 7.36 25.35 -19.51
CA GLU A 111 7.96 25.33 -20.85
C GLU A 111 9.32 24.62 -20.85
N MET A 112 10.16 24.86 -19.84
CA MET A 112 11.46 24.19 -19.68
C MET A 112 11.30 22.68 -19.45
N LEU A 113 10.33 22.27 -18.62
CA LEU A 113 10.02 20.86 -18.37
C LEU A 113 9.42 20.19 -19.60
N GLN A 114 8.56 20.88 -20.35
CA GLN A 114 8.02 20.38 -21.62
C GLN A 114 9.11 20.16 -22.65
N GLN A 115 10.04 21.09 -22.80
CA GLN A 115 11.20 20.94 -23.69
C GLN A 115 12.08 19.75 -23.24
N ARG A 116 12.33 19.61 -21.93
CA ARG A 116 13.08 18.48 -21.36
C ARG A 116 12.43 17.14 -21.66
N ILE A 117 11.10 17.05 -21.58
CA ILE A 117 10.35 15.84 -21.91
C ILE A 117 10.51 15.50 -23.39
N VAL A 118 10.37 16.48 -24.28
CA VAL A 118 10.56 16.28 -25.73
C VAL A 118 11.98 15.79 -26.04
N ASP A 119 13.00 16.36 -25.43
CA ASP A 119 14.39 15.95 -25.62
C ASP A 119 14.66 14.52 -25.09
N LEU A 120 14.08 14.17 -23.93
CA LEU A 120 14.15 12.83 -23.36
C LEU A 120 13.41 11.80 -24.22
N GLU A 121 12.24 12.15 -24.76
CA GLU A 121 11.50 11.30 -25.68
C GLU A 121 12.26 11.12 -27.00
N ALA A 122 12.89 12.17 -27.53
CA ALA A 122 13.74 12.08 -28.72
C ALA A 122 14.95 11.18 -28.46
N THR A 123 15.56 11.29 -27.28
CA THR A 123 16.67 10.44 -26.84
C THR A 123 16.21 8.98 -26.70
N LEU A 124 15.05 8.73 -26.09
CA LEU A 124 14.47 7.40 -25.97
C LEU A 124 14.19 6.78 -27.34
N ARG A 125 13.56 7.54 -28.25
CA ARG A 125 13.30 7.10 -29.63
C ARG A 125 14.60 6.82 -30.38
N SER A 126 15.63 7.66 -30.21
CA SER A 126 16.96 7.44 -30.77
C SER A 126 17.61 6.16 -30.23
N VAL A 127 17.55 5.93 -28.91
CA VAL A 127 18.06 4.72 -28.26
C VAL A 127 17.32 3.48 -28.74
N ILE A 128 15.99 3.51 -28.81
CA ILE A 128 15.17 2.40 -29.33
C ILE A 128 15.53 2.13 -30.79
N LYS A 129 15.59 3.17 -31.63
CA LYS A 129 15.94 3.04 -33.05
C LYS A 129 17.38 2.54 -33.24
N SER A 130 18.32 2.95 -32.39
CA SER A 130 19.69 2.45 -32.40
C SER A 130 19.76 0.98 -31.97
N ARG A 131 18.92 0.57 -31.01
CA ARG A 131 18.80 -0.82 -30.54
C ARG A 131 18.16 -1.72 -31.60
N GLU A 132 17.17 -1.21 -32.34
CA GLU A 132 16.50 -1.92 -33.44
C GLU A 132 17.40 -2.01 -34.69
N ALA A 133 18.14 -0.95 -35.01
CA ALA A 133 19.13 -0.95 -36.09
C ALA A 133 20.35 -1.86 -35.80
N ASN A 134 20.74 -2.02 -34.53
CA ASN A 134 21.80 -2.92 -34.07
C ASN A 134 21.37 -4.39 -33.89
N THR A 135 20.26 -4.81 -34.51
CA THR A 135 19.84 -6.23 -34.48
C THR A 135 20.78 -7.19 -35.24
N LYS A 136 21.82 -6.66 -35.91
CA LYS A 136 22.90 -7.45 -36.53
C LYS A 136 24.27 -7.00 -36.00
N ALA A 137 24.74 -7.65 -34.93
CA ALA A 137 26.09 -7.57 -34.32
C ALA A 137 26.52 -6.14 -33.89
N GLU A 138 26.55 -5.77 -32.62
CA GLU A 138 27.20 -6.43 -31.50
C GLU A 138 26.25 -6.49 -30.30
N ARG A 139 25.88 -7.70 -29.86
CA ARG A 139 25.40 -7.85 -28.48
C ARG A 139 26.57 -7.43 -27.61
N PHE A 140 26.33 -6.51 -26.68
CA PHE A 140 27.24 -6.28 -25.55
C PHE A 140 27.29 -7.60 -24.75
N SER A 141 28.11 -8.54 -25.20
CA SER A 141 28.37 -9.80 -24.53
C SER A 141 29.73 -9.68 -23.89
N PHE A 142 29.76 -9.75 -22.56
CA PHE A 142 31.00 -9.93 -21.83
C PHE A 142 31.81 -11.06 -22.46
N ALA A 143 33.12 -10.84 -22.60
CA ALA A 143 34.02 -11.94 -22.92
C ALA A 143 33.91 -13.00 -21.80
N PRO A 144 34.07 -14.30 -22.09
CA PRO A 144 34.02 -15.35 -21.08
C PRO A 144 34.93 -15.07 -19.86
N GLU A 145 36.10 -14.46 -20.10
CA GLU A 145 37.05 -14.00 -19.09
C GLU A 145 36.44 -12.96 -18.13
N GLU A 146 35.72 -11.99 -18.68
CA GLU A 146 35.08 -10.89 -17.94
C GLU A 146 33.90 -11.42 -17.12
N CYS A 147 33.13 -12.35 -17.70
CA CYS A 147 32.05 -13.06 -16.99
C CYS A 147 32.58 -13.79 -15.76
N VAL A 148 33.70 -14.51 -15.87
CA VAL A 148 34.32 -15.23 -14.75
C VAL A 148 34.69 -14.24 -13.64
N TYR A 149 35.42 -13.18 -13.98
CA TYR A 149 35.87 -12.18 -13.01
C TYR A 149 34.71 -11.46 -12.32
N LEU A 150 33.70 -11.02 -13.08
CA LEU A 150 32.50 -10.38 -12.54
C LEU A 150 31.73 -11.34 -11.62
N PHE A 151 31.54 -12.58 -12.06
CA PHE A 151 30.83 -13.59 -11.28
C PHE A 151 31.54 -13.89 -9.97
N GLU A 152 32.87 -14.07 -9.97
CA GLU A 152 33.66 -14.29 -8.75
C GLU A 152 33.57 -13.11 -7.78
N THR A 153 33.66 -11.88 -8.31
CA THR A 153 33.57 -10.65 -7.51
C THR A 153 32.19 -10.51 -6.87
N LEU A 154 31.12 -10.69 -7.65
CA LEU A 154 29.75 -10.61 -7.18
C LEU A 154 29.42 -11.72 -6.16
N THR A 155 29.87 -12.95 -6.43
CA THR A 155 29.66 -14.10 -5.55
C THR A 155 30.42 -13.92 -4.23
N THR A 156 31.67 -13.47 -4.28
CA THR A 156 32.46 -13.17 -3.08
C THR A 156 31.81 -12.07 -2.25
N THR A 157 31.32 -11.02 -2.91
CA THR A 157 30.60 -9.91 -2.25
C THR A 157 29.32 -10.42 -1.59
N ALA A 158 28.49 -11.17 -2.32
CA ALA A 158 27.26 -11.73 -1.78
C ALA A 158 27.52 -12.67 -0.59
N ASN A 159 28.53 -13.54 -0.67
CA ASN A 159 28.87 -14.47 0.40
C ASN A 159 29.36 -13.76 1.66
N ARG A 160 30.20 -12.73 1.52
CA ARG A 160 30.70 -11.93 2.66
C ARG A 160 29.58 -11.12 3.34
N LEU A 161 28.65 -10.60 2.54
CA LEU A 161 27.57 -9.75 3.02
C LEU A 161 26.32 -10.53 3.43
N ALA A 162 26.29 -11.86 3.25
CA ALA A 162 25.11 -12.70 3.50
C ALA A 162 24.54 -12.56 4.92
N GLN A 163 25.40 -12.32 5.92
CA GLN A 163 25.03 -12.16 7.32
C GLN A 163 25.11 -10.70 7.81
N SER A 164 25.40 -9.75 6.92
CA SER A 164 25.59 -8.33 7.27
C SER A 164 24.27 -7.57 7.12
N PRO A 165 23.53 -7.27 8.22
CA PRO A 165 22.24 -6.58 8.12
C PRO A 165 22.37 -5.15 7.57
N GLU A 166 23.50 -4.48 7.82
CA GLU A 166 23.76 -3.10 7.41
C GLU A 166 23.96 -2.93 5.89
N ASN A 167 24.38 -3.99 5.19
CA ASN A 167 24.74 -3.96 3.77
C ASN A 167 23.76 -4.79 2.92
N ARG A 168 22.51 -4.88 3.36
CA ARG A 168 21.48 -5.71 2.73
C ARG A 168 21.20 -5.27 1.28
N ASP A 169 21.30 -3.98 0.99
CA ASP A 169 21.11 -3.43 -0.35
C ASP A 169 22.24 -3.85 -1.30
N VAL A 170 23.50 -3.82 -0.86
CA VAL A 170 24.66 -4.26 -1.64
C VAL A 170 24.61 -5.77 -1.87
N TYR A 171 24.24 -6.55 -0.85
CA TYR A 171 23.98 -7.99 -0.98
C TYR A 171 22.90 -8.28 -2.04
N ALA A 172 21.77 -7.57 -1.96
CA ALA A 172 20.67 -7.72 -2.92
C ALA A 172 21.12 -7.38 -4.34
N ARG A 173 21.81 -6.26 -4.54
CA ARG A 173 22.36 -5.86 -5.85
C ARG A 173 23.35 -6.87 -6.41
N ALA A 174 24.20 -7.47 -5.56
CA ALA A 174 25.13 -8.50 -6.00
C ALA A 174 24.40 -9.76 -6.51
N ARG A 175 23.38 -10.21 -5.78
CA ARG A 175 22.51 -11.34 -6.18
C ARG A 175 21.72 -11.03 -7.45
N ASP A 176 21.14 -9.84 -7.54
CA ASP A 176 20.39 -9.40 -8.71
C ASP A 176 21.27 -9.31 -9.96
N SER A 177 22.51 -8.84 -9.80
CA SER A 177 23.48 -8.77 -10.90
C SER A 177 23.83 -10.15 -11.45
N ILE A 178 24.03 -11.16 -10.57
CA ILE A 178 24.22 -12.55 -11.00
C ILE A 178 22.99 -13.07 -11.76
N ALA A 179 21.78 -12.78 -11.27
CA ALA A 179 20.54 -13.18 -11.94
C ALA A 179 20.36 -12.50 -13.31
N ILE A 180 20.83 -11.26 -13.48
CA ILE A 180 20.84 -10.57 -14.77
C ILE A 180 21.82 -11.24 -15.74
N LEU A 181 23.02 -11.61 -15.27
CA LEU A 181 23.99 -12.35 -16.09
C LEU A 181 23.41 -13.67 -16.59
N GLU A 182 22.67 -14.39 -15.75
CA GLU A 182 21.98 -15.63 -16.14
C GLU A 182 20.89 -15.37 -17.19
N LYS A 183 19.99 -14.41 -16.94
CA LYS A 183 18.90 -14.05 -17.87
C LYS A 183 19.40 -13.54 -19.24
N SER A 184 20.56 -12.90 -19.25
CA SER A 184 21.20 -12.39 -20.48
C SER A 184 21.93 -13.47 -21.29
N ASN A 185 21.97 -14.73 -20.79
CA ASN A 185 22.79 -15.83 -21.32
C ASN A 185 24.30 -15.54 -21.32
N ALA A 186 24.76 -14.54 -20.55
CA ALA A 186 26.19 -14.31 -20.34
C ALA A 186 26.82 -15.43 -19.51
N ILE A 187 26.04 -15.99 -18.57
CA ILE A 187 26.34 -17.22 -17.86
C ILE A 187 25.18 -18.21 -18.06
N GLN A 188 25.49 -19.50 -18.10
CA GLN A 188 24.52 -20.58 -18.24
C GLN A 188 24.72 -21.57 -17.11
N ARG A 189 23.60 -22.04 -16.54
CA ARG A 189 23.63 -23.05 -15.48
C ARG A 189 23.96 -24.42 -16.06
N ILE A 190 24.85 -25.14 -15.38
CA ILE A 190 25.17 -26.52 -15.73
C ILE A 190 23.96 -27.40 -15.38
N GLN A 191 23.52 -28.23 -16.32
CA GLN A 191 22.47 -29.23 -16.04
C GLN A 191 23.06 -30.36 -15.20
N THR A 192 22.38 -30.70 -14.11
CA THR A 192 22.93 -31.61 -13.08
C THR A 192 22.01 -32.81 -12.82
N ILE A 193 20.86 -32.63 -12.19
CA ILE A 193 19.99 -33.73 -11.73
C ILE A 193 19.60 -34.66 -12.88
N GLY A 194 19.88 -35.96 -12.72
CA GLY A 194 19.61 -36.99 -13.72
C GLY A 194 20.70 -37.18 -14.78
N GLU A 195 21.64 -36.25 -14.88
CA GLU A 195 22.78 -36.32 -15.81
C GLU A 195 23.92 -37.19 -15.26
N THR A 196 24.87 -37.53 -16.13
CA THR A 196 26.09 -38.24 -15.74
C THR A 196 27.11 -37.27 -15.16
N PHE A 197 27.70 -37.64 -14.03
CA PHE A 197 28.75 -36.87 -13.39
C PHE A 197 30.02 -36.79 -14.25
N ASP A 198 30.38 -35.58 -14.66
CA ASP A 198 31.70 -35.25 -15.22
C ASP A 198 32.54 -34.41 -14.24
N GLY A 199 33.70 -34.92 -13.84
CA GLY A 199 34.64 -34.23 -12.94
C GLY A 199 35.22 -32.92 -13.48
N LYS A 200 35.06 -32.62 -14.78
CA LYS A 200 35.45 -31.33 -15.37
C LYS A 200 34.51 -30.21 -14.93
N VAL A 201 33.20 -30.46 -14.89
CA VAL A 201 32.16 -29.45 -14.63
C VAL A 201 31.48 -29.63 -13.27
N HIS A 202 31.66 -30.79 -12.63
CA HIS A 202 31.05 -31.11 -11.35
C HIS A 202 32.09 -31.35 -10.26
N LYS A 203 31.68 -31.07 -9.02
CA LYS A 203 32.39 -31.39 -7.78
C LYS A 203 31.47 -32.26 -6.93
N ALA A 204 31.86 -33.49 -6.64
CA ALA A 204 31.09 -34.36 -5.77
C ALA A 204 31.22 -33.87 -4.32
N ALA A 205 30.08 -33.56 -3.68
CA ALA A 205 30.01 -33.29 -2.24
C ALA A 205 29.84 -34.56 -1.42
N ARG A 206 29.02 -35.49 -1.93
CA ARG A 206 28.74 -36.78 -1.32
C ARG A 206 28.52 -37.83 -2.39
N SER A 207 29.03 -39.03 -2.15
CA SER A 207 28.76 -40.18 -3.00
C SER A 207 27.94 -41.22 -2.26
N PHE A 208 27.04 -41.86 -2.98
CA PHE A 208 26.13 -42.86 -2.45
C PHE A 208 26.23 -44.14 -3.26
N LYS A 209 26.20 -45.27 -2.56
CA LYS A 209 26.10 -46.56 -3.20
C LYS A 209 24.70 -46.69 -3.79
N ASN A 210 24.64 -47.02 -5.07
CA ASN A 210 23.37 -47.23 -5.76
C ASN A 210 23.52 -48.37 -6.77
N ASP A 211 22.77 -49.46 -6.62
CA ASP A 211 22.85 -50.62 -7.51
C ASP A 211 21.71 -50.66 -8.55
N PHE A 212 20.78 -49.70 -8.52
CA PHE A 212 19.54 -49.70 -9.32
C PHE A 212 19.42 -48.51 -10.28
N LEU A 213 20.21 -47.44 -10.09
CA LEU A 213 20.33 -46.32 -11.02
C LEU A 213 21.57 -46.47 -11.93
N PRO A 214 21.61 -45.74 -13.05
CA PRO A 214 22.81 -45.63 -13.87
C PRO A 214 24.05 -45.20 -13.06
N ASP A 215 25.23 -45.72 -13.43
CA ASP A 215 26.49 -45.37 -12.76
C ASP A 215 26.82 -43.89 -12.95
N ASN A 216 27.37 -43.27 -11.89
CA ASN A 216 27.73 -41.85 -11.84
C ASN A 216 26.55 -40.89 -12.08
N ILE A 217 25.29 -41.30 -11.85
CA ILE A 217 24.15 -40.39 -11.95
C ILE A 217 24.18 -39.31 -10.87
N ILE A 218 23.79 -38.09 -11.21
CA ILE A 218 23.65 -37.00 -10.24
C ILE A 218 22.28 -37.07 -9.58
N ILE A 219 22.27 -37.19 -8.25
CA ILE A 219 21.07 -37.34 -7.43
C ILE A 219 20.49 -35.97 -7.04
N LYS A 220 21.36 -35.07 -6.59
CA LYS A 220 20.99 -33.76 -6.03
C LYS A 220 22.03 -32.71 -6.37
N GLU A 221 21.58 -31.49 -6.59
CA GLU A 221 22.44 -30.31 -6.66
C GLU A 221 22.43 -29.59 -5.31
N GLU A 222 23.60 -29.44 -4.71
CA GLU A 222 23.81 -28.68 -3.47
C GLU A 222 24.23 -27.24 -3.75
N GLY A 223 24.98 -27.03 -4.83
CA GLY A 223 25.40 -25.70 -5.29
C GLY A 223 25.38 -25.62 -6.81
N PRO A 224 24.80 -24.54 -7.39
CA PRO A 224 24.72 -24.40 -8.83
C PRO A 224 26.09 -24.25 -9.48
N GLY A 225 26.26 -24.89 -10.64
CA GLY A 225 27.41 -24.69 -11.51
C GLY A 225 27.10 -23.73 -12.65
N PHE A 226 28.11 -23.00 -13.12
CA PHE A 226 27.96 -22.00 -14.17
C PHE A 226 29.08 -22.09 -15.21
N VAL A 227 28.71 -21.90 -16.47
CA VAL A 227 29.60 -21.78 -17.63
C VAL A 227 29.32 -20.49 -18.40
N SER A 228 30.34 -19.89 -19.02
CA SER A 228 30.20 -18.79 -19.98
C SER A 228 30.84 -19.21 -21.30
N GLY A 229 30.03 -19.44 -22.33
CA GLY A 229 30.50 -20.03 -23.58
C GLY A 229 31.16 -21.39 -23.34
N THR A 230 32.45 -21.50 -23.62
CA THR A 230 33.26 -22.71 -23.41
C THR A 230 34.00 -22.73 -22.07
N ARG A 231 33.93 -21.65 -21.30
CA ARG A 231 34.70 -21.48 -20.06
C ARG A 231 33.86 -21.82 -18.84
N LEU A 232 34.41 -22.69 -18.00
CA LEU A 232 33.83 -23.01 -16.70
C LEU A 232 34.08 -21.87 -15.72
N ILE A 233 33.02 -21.35 -15.11
CA ILE A 233 33.08 -20.33 -14.06
C ILE A 233 33.12 -21.00 -12.69
N GLN A 234 32.14 -21.88 -12.45
CA GLN A 234 31.97 -22.56 -11.18
C GLN A 234 31.50 -23.99 -11.42
N LYS A 235 32.14 -24.97 -10.77
CA LYS A 235 31.68 -26.35 -10.78
C LYS A 235 30.38 -26.49 -10.00
N ALA A 236 29.43 -27.27 -10.54
CA ALA A 236 28.24 -27.62 -9.76
C ALA A 236 28.63 -28.57 -8.63
N VAL A 237 28.14 -28.31 -7.43
CA VAL A 237 28.38 -29.15 -6.26
C VAL A 237 27.21 -30.12 -6.15
N VAL A 238 27.48 -31.41 -6.26
CA VAL A 238 26.44 -32.43 -6.49
C VAL A 238 26.61 -33.68 -5.64
N TRP A 239 25.52 -34.39 -5.44
CA TRP A 239 25.49 -35.74 -4.89
C TRP A 239 25.50 -36.76 -6.02
N VAL A 240 26.33 -37.80 -5.91
CA VAL A 240 26.57 -38.76 -6.99
C VAL A 240 26.19 -40.16 -6.55
N GLY A 241 25.39 -40.85 -7.36
CA GLY A 241 25.13 -42.29 -7.22
C GLY A 241 26.19 -43.09 -7.96
N LYS A 242 26.80 -44.06 -7.28
CA LYS A 242 27.87 -44.89 -7.85
C LYS A 242 27.59 -46.38 -7.65
N SER A 243 27.80 -47.14 -8.72
CA SER A 243 27.58 -48.59 -8.78
C SER A 243 28.84 -49.32 -9.26
N VAL A 244 29.58 -48.71 -10.20
CA VAL A 244 30.80 -49.27 -10.80
C VAL A 244 32.03 -48.46 -10.36
N PHE A 245 33.09 -49.18 -10.01
CA PHE A 245 34.34 -48.58 -9.53
C PHE A 245 35.49 -48.95 -10.45
N ASN A 246 36.16 -47.90 -10.92
CA ASN A 246 37.42 -48.00 -11.63
C ASN A 246 38.52 -47.47 -10.71
N CYS A 247 39.68 -48.11 -10.73
CA CYS A 247 40.83 -47.60 -9.98
C CYS A 247 41.24 -46.22 -10.51
N THR A 248 41.50 -45.27 -9.61
CA THR A 248 41.87 -43.90 -9.96
C THR A 248 43.27 -43.78 -10.59
N GLU A 249 44.20 -44.66 -10.22
CA GLU A 249 45.58 -44.66 -10.74
C GLU A 249 45.70 -45.39 -12.08
N CYS A 250 45.22 -46.64 -12.14
CA CYS A 250 45.46 -47.50 -13.29
C CYS A 250 44.23 -47.72 -14.18
N PHE A 251 43.11 -47.05 -13.87
CA PHE A 251 41.82 -47.13 -14.60
C PHE A 251 41.28 -48.55 -14.80
N ASN A 252 41.72 -49.50 -13.98
CA ASN A 252 41.26 -50.88 -14.06
C ASN A 252 39.82 -50.97 -13.55
N ALA A 253 38.93 -51.56 -14.34
CA ALA A 253 37.56 -51.86 -13.92
C ALA A 253 37.59 -52.93 -12.82
N CYS A 254 37.01 -52.62 -11.67
CA CYS A 254 37.01 -53.49 -10.50
C CYS A 254 35.63 -54.11 -10.28
N ARG A 255 35.61 -55.34 -9.77
CA ARG A 255 34.37 -56.09 -9.56
C ARG A 255 33.56 -55.51 -8.38
N PRO A 256 32.24 -55.77 -8.31
CA PRO A 256 31.40 -55.25 -7.23
C PRO A 256 31.85 -55.61 -5.82
N HIS A 257 32.45 -56.78 -5.60
CA HIS A 257 32.95 -57.23 -4.29
C HIS A 257 34.39 -56.81 -3.97
N GLU A 258 35.12 -56.26 -4.94
CA GLU A 258 36.49 -55.78 -4.73
C GLU A 258 36.45 -54.40 -4.06
N TYR A 259 37.21 -54.24 -2.97
CA TYR A 259 37.38 -52.93 -2.30
C TYR A 259 38.73 -52.28 -2.62
N PHE A 260 39.67 -53.08 -3.11
CA PHE A 260 41.00 -52.65 -3.54
C PHE A 260 41.19 -53.06 -5.00
N CYS A 261 41.94 -52.26 -5.75
CA CYS A 261 42.26 -52.57 -7.13
C CYS A 261 43.11 -53.85 -7.18
N PRO A 262 42.71 -54.87 -7.97
CA PRO A 262 43.48 -56.11 -8.08
C PRO A 262 44.83 -55.91 -8.80
N LYS A 263 45.00 -54.80 -9.53
CA LYS A 263 46.22 -54.51 -10.31
C LYS A 263 47.28 -53.75 -9.51
N CYS A 264 46.90 -52.72 -8.75
CA CYS A 264 47.84 -51.86 -8.02
C CYS A 264 47.63 -51.85 -6.50
N GLY A 265 46.62 -52.54 -5.97
CA GLY A 265 46.34 -52.61 -4.53
C GLY A 265 45.72 -51.34 -3.93
N LEU A 266 45.50 -50.28 -4.72
CA LEU A 266 44.91 -49.04 -4.22
C LEU A 266 43.44 -49.23 -3.82
N GLU A 267 43.05 -48.63 -2.70
CA GLU A 267 41.65 -48.63 -2.26
C GLU A 267 40.74 -47.92 -3.27
N LEU A 268 39.58 -48.51 -3.54
CA LEU A 268 38.61 -47.94 -4.47
C LEU A 268 37.81 -46.86 -3.75
N THR A 269 37.89 -45.64 -4.29
CA THR A 269 37.18 -44.48 -3.76
C THR A 269 36.16 -43.96 -4.78
N ALA A 270 35.13 -43.28 -4.26
CA ALA A 270 34.21 -42.51 -5.07
C ALA A 270 34.81 -41.15 -5.50
N PRO A 271 34.11 -40.39 -6.37
CA PRO A 271 34.55 -39.06 -6.82
C PRO A 271 34.75 -38.01 -5.72
N ASP A 272 34.09 -38.16 -4.57
CA ASP A 272 34.26 -37.31 -3.38
C ASP A 272 35.44 -37.76 -2.50
N GLY A 273 36.10 -38.87 -2.84
CA GLY A 273 37.20 -39.47 -2.06
C GLY A 273 36.74 -40.49 -1.03
N THR A 274 35.44 -40.72 -0.86
CA THR A 274 34.91 -41.69 0.11
C THR A 274 35.27 -43.11 -0.30
N SER A 275 35.77 -43.94 0.62
CA SER A 275 36.04 -45.35 0.35
C SER A 275 34.76 -46.08 -0.07
N LYS A 276 34.88 -47.03 -1.01
CA LYS A 276 33.78 -47.93 -1.38
C LYS A 276 33.18 -48.67 -0.18
N ARG A 277 33.97 -48.95 0.86
CA ARG A 277 33.52 -49.63 2.09
C ARG A 277 32.61 -48.75 2.94
N ASP A 278 32.92 -47.46 3.00
CA ASP A 278 32.27 -46.50 3.90
C ASP A 278 31.16 -45.71 3.22
N MET A 279 30.84 -46.06 1.97
CA MET A 279 29.87 -45.32 1.18
C MET A 279 28.45 -45.53 1.71
N PRO A 280 27.71 -44.45 2.03
CA PRO A 280 26.33 -44.56 2.48
C PRO A 280 25.42 -45.11 1.38
N GLN A 281 24.31 -45.73 1.79
CA GLN A 281 23.25 -46.13 0.87
C GLN A 281 22.55 -44.90 0.27
N HIS A 282 21.92 -45.07 -0.90
CA HIS A 282 21.14 -44.03 -1.56
C HIS A 282 20.16 -43.34 -0.58
N PRO A 283 20.13 -41.99 -0.54
CA PRO A 283 19.32 -41.25 0.42
C PRO A 283 17.83 -41.40 0.11
N THR A 284 16.99 -41.48 1.14
CA THR A 284 15.53 -41.65 1.02
C THR A 284 14.74 -40.34 1.16
N GLU A 285 15.42 -39.20 1.26
CA GLU A 285 14.81 -37.86 1.33
C GLU A 285 13.82 -37.63 0.17
N LEU A 286 12.62 -37.14 0.45
CA LEU A 286 11.57 -36.98 -0.56
C LEU A 286 11.93 -35.97 -1.65
N GLU A 287 12.33 -34.75 -1.26
CA GLU A 287 12.51 -33.63 -2.20
C GLU A 287 13.55 -33.91 -3.31
N PRO A 288 14.78 -34.38 -3.01
CA PRO A 288 15.76 -34.72 -4.06
C PRO A 288 15.29 -35.87 -4.96
N ASN A 289 14.66 -36.89 -4.36
CA ASN A 289 14.22 -38.06 -5.10
C ASN A 289 13.02 -37.75 -6.00
N ILE A 290 12.13 -36.84 -5.62
CA ILE A 290 11.03 -36.37 -6.47
C ILE A 290 11.57 -35.69 -7.73
N LEU A 291 12.55 -34.79 -7.58
CA LEU A 291 13.18 -34.10 -8.72
C LEU A 291 13.91 -35.09 -9.64
N LEU A 292 14.62 -36.06 -9.06
CA LEU A 292 15.29 -37.11 -9.82
C LEU A 292 14.29 -38.02 -10.54
N LEU A 293 13.17 -38.36 -9.90
CA LEU A 293 12.10 -39.16 -10.51
C LEU A 293 11.52 -38.48 -11.75
N ASP A 294 11.21 -37.18 -11.65
CA ASP A 294 10.70 -36.42 -12.79
C ASP A 294 11.69 -36.47 -13.96
N LYS A 295 12.99 -36.30 -13.67
CA LYS A 295 14.05 -36.44 -14.69
C LYS A 295 14.17 -37.84 -15.28
N LEU A 296 14.09 -38.89 -14.47
CA LEU A 296 14.14 -40.27 -14.96
C LEU A 296 12.94 -40.60 -15.85
N ILE A 297 11.76 -40.08 -15.53
CA ILE A 297 10.54 -40.23 -16.34
C ILE A 297 10.69 -39.47 -17.67
N ASP A 298 11.16 -38.21 -17.64
CA ASP A 298 11.39 -37.39 -18.83
C ASP A 298 12.40 -38.04 -19.80
N LEU A 299 13.44 -38.70 -19.26
CA LEU A 299 14.45 -39.43 -20.03
C LEU A 299 13.97 -40.83 -20.49
N GLY A 300 12.77 -41.26 -20.10
CA GLY A 300 12.22 -42.58 -20.44
C GLY A 300 12.86 -43.75 -19.69
N ASN A 301 13.62 -43.49 -18.62
CA ASN A 301 14.25 -44.54 -17.82
C ASN A 301 13.29 -45.09 -16.75
N LEU A 302 12.19 -45.69 -17.22
CA LEU A 302 11.06 -46.12 -16.40
C LEU A 302 11.46 -47.21 -15.39
N LYS A 303 12.42 -48.07 -15.73
CA LYS A 303 12.94 -49.11 -14.82
C LYS A 303 13.64 -48.51 -13.60
N ALA A 304 14.52 -47.54 -13.83
CA ALA A 304 15.21 -46.83 -12.76
C ALA A 304 14.23 -46.01 -11.91
N ALA A 305 13.25 -45.37 -12.54
CA ALA A 305 12.21 -44.61 -11.86
C ALA A 305 11.35 -45.52 -10.94
N SER A 306 10.88 -46.67 -11.45
CA SER A 306 10.14 -47.66 -10.66
C SER A 306 10.94 -48.21 -9.48
N ALA A 307 12.24 -48.49 -9.68
CA ALA A 307 13.12 -48.94 -8.61
C ALA A 307 13.32 -47.86 -7.53
N LEU A 308 13.47 -46.60 -7.93
CA LEU A 308 13.59 -45.47 -7.02
C LEU A 308 12.31 -45.25 -6.20
N ILE A 309 11.12 -45.33 -6.83
CA ILE A 309 9.84 -45.27 -6.11
C ILE A 309 9.75 -46.40 -5.08
N ALA A 310 10.11 -47.63 -5.45
CA ALA A 310 10.06 -48.77 -4.55
C ALA A 310 10.97 -48.61 -3.33
N LEU A 311 12.14 -47.97 -3.48
CA LEU A 311 13.03 -47.68 -2.37
C LEU A 311 12.44 -46.60 -1.44
N VAL A 312 12.06 -45.45 -1.99
CA VAL A 312 11.60 -44.29 -1.21
C VAL A 312 10.26 -44.57 -0.52
N SER A 313 9.39 -45.37 -1.15
CA SER A 313 8.08 -45.74 -0.59
C SER A 313 8.19 -46.62 0.66
N ARG A 314 9.33 -47.29 0.91
CA ARG A 314 9.54 -48.07 2.15
C ARG A 314 9.61 -47.17 3.38
N GLU A 315 10.29 -46.03 3.24
CA GLU A 315 10.42 -45.02 4.32
C GLU A 315 9.22 -44.06 4.35
N HIS A 316 8.56 -43.85 3.21
CA HIS A 316 7.43 -42.92 3.08
C HIS A 316 6.18 -43.60 2.45
N PRO A 317 5.55 -44.55 3.17
CA PRO A 317 4.40 -45.28 2.64
C PRO A 317 3.20 -44.34 2.41
N GLY A 318 2.52 -44.50 1.27
CA GLY A 318 1.30 -43.76 0.95
C GLY A 318 1.49 -42.28 0.58
N ASN A 319 2.71 -41.85 0.28
CA ASN A 319 2.96 -40.48 -0.18
C ASN A 319 2.25 -40.19 -1.52
N ALA A 320 1.51 -39.07 -1.58
CA ALA A 320 0.73 -38.68 -2.74
C ALA A 320 1.59 -38.39 -3.99
N GLU A 321 2.76 -37.75 -3.82
CA GLU A 321 3.66 -37.38 -4.92
C GLU A 321 4.32 -38.62 -5.56
N LEU A 322 4.63 -39.63 -4.75
CA LEU A 322 5.14 -40.93 -5.25
C LEU A 322 4.04 -41.70 -5.99
N THR A 323 2.83 -41.72 -5.45
CA THR A 323 1.67 -42.41 -6.06
C THR A 323 1.30 -41.80 -7.42
N LYS A 324 1.35 -40.47 -7.52
CA LYS A 324 1.13 -39.74 -8.77
C LYS A 324 2.14 -40.17 -9.84
N ARG A 325 3.43 -40.22 -9.51
CA ARG A 325 4.51 -40.64 -10.44
C ARG A 325 4.45 -42.12 -10.78
N GLN A 326 4.08 -42.97 -9.83
CA GLN A 326 3.85 -44.39 -10.09
C GLN A 326 2.75 -44.59 -11.15
N THR A 327 1.67 -43.79 -11.08
CA THR A 327 0.59 -43.81 -12.07
C THR A 327 1.08 -43.33 -13.44
N LEU A 328 1.92 -42.29 -13.48
CA LEU A 328 2.55 -41.80 -14.72
C LEU A 328 3.41 -42.88 -15.38
N ILE A 329 4.26 -43.57 -14.61
CA ILE A 329 5.11 -44.65 -15.13
C ILE A 329 4.25 -45.78 -15.69
N SER A 330 3.24 -46.24 -14.94
CA SER A 330 2.34 -47.30 -15.42
C SER A 330 1.53 -46.90 -16.65
N SER A 331 1.22 -45.61 -16.82
CA SER A 331 0.58 -45.10 -18.04
C SER A 331 1.55 -45.08 -19.23
N ALA A 332 2.79 -44.64 -19.02
CA ALA A 332 3.83 -44.59 -20.03
C ALA A 332 4.20 -46.00 -20.53
N GLU A 333 4.36 -46.97 -19.62
CA GLU A 333 4.61 -48.38 -19.96
C GLU A 333 3.53 -48.96 -20.88
N ARG A 334 2.26 -48.59 -20.67
CA ARG A 334 1.15 -49.05 -21.53
C ARG A 334 1.20 -48.44 -22.92
N THR A 335 1.61 -47.18 -23.05
CA THR A 335 1.72 -46.50 -24.36
C THR A 335 2.81 -47.11 -25.22
N PHE A 336 3.96 -47.48 -24.64
CA PHE A 336 5.05 -48.14 -25.36
C PHE A 336 4.66 -49.55 -25.87
N ILE A 337 3.87 -50.30 -25.11
CA ILE A 337 3.39 -51.64 -25.54
C ILE A 337 2.43 -51.54 -26.74
N THR A 338 1.68 -50.44 -26.87
CA THR A 338 0.73 -50.24 -27.99
C THR A 338 1.36 -49.72 -29.28
N SER A 339 2.57 -49.16 -29.23
CA SER A 339 3.28 -48.63 -30.41
C SER A 339 4.18 -49.64 -31.11
N ASP A 340 4.41 -50.81 -30.51
CA ASP A 340 5.25 -51.90 -31.06
C ASP A 340 4.43 -53.03 -31.72
N ASN A 341 3.13 -52.82 -31.97
CA ASN A 341 2.24 -53.69 -32.75
C ASN A 341 1.77 -53.00 -34.04
#